data_AF-A0A6A6ET49-F1
#
_entry.id   AF-A0A6A6ET49-F1
#
_cell.length_a   1.000
_cell.length_b   1.000
_cell.length_c   1.000
_cell.angle_alpha   90.00
_cell.angle_beta   90.00
_cell.angle_gamma   90.00
#
_symmetry.space_group_name_H-M   'P 1'
#
loop_
_entity.id
_entity.type
_entity.pdbx_description
1 polymer ?
#
loop_
_entity_poly.entity_id
_entity_poly.type
_entity_poly.pdbx_seq_one_letter_code
_entity_poly.pdbx_strand_id
1 'polypeptide(L)'
;MPVLNMSILRDRLPPIFKKAAWPNPQESIGEWLSKMGSHNCWEAVGLARSQWTRLARDIQKHLEDSHDSIPKGAIWSGYMIGRTKESARPTVVFCSIDPPSRKQVRKIVLASGLLENYPGCRTAECSKPPDFDQLGPLGDRNPTNSGPRAISNSFRYPIIHDVVHNG
;
A
#
# COMPACT_ATOMS: atom_id res chain seq x y z
N MET A 1 -43.93 12.77 -12.07
CA MET A 1 -42.75 11.97 -11.69
C MET A 1 -42.12 12.62 -10.46
N PRO A 2 -42.23 12.06 -9.24
CA PRO A 2 -41.61 12.67 -8.08
C PRO A 2 -40.10 12.47 -8.14
N VAL A 3 -39.36 13.57 -8.01
CA VAL A 3 -37.90 13.60 -7.99
C VAL A 3 -37.43 12.99 -6.67
N LEU A 4 -36.61 11.93 -6.76
CA LEU A 4 -36.06 11.25 -5.60
C LEU A 4 -35.16 12.22 -4.80
N ASN A 5 -35.52 12.52 -3.55
CA ASN A 5 -34.71 13.35 -2.68
C ASN A 5 -33.49 12.56 -2.17
N MET A 6 -32.33 12.81 -2.76
CA MET A 6 -31.06 12.13 -2.47
C MET A 6 -30.58 12.26 -1.01
N SER A 7 -31.18 13.16 -0.23
CA SER A 7 -30.91 13.31 1.21
C SER A 7 -31.50 12.14 2.02
N ILE A 8 -32.66 11.62 1.60
CA ILE A 8 -33.40 10.56 2.31
C ILE A 8 -32.74 9.19 2.11
N LEU A 9 -32.05 8.99 0.98
CA LEU A 9 -31.31 7.74 0.71
C LEU A 9 -30.03 7.61 1.52
N ARG A 10 -29.46 8.72 2.03
CA ARG A 10 -28.21 8.69 2.78
C ARG A 10 -28.40 8.12 4.20
N ASP A 11 -29.59 8.27 4.77
CA ASP A 11 -29.91 7.82 6.14
C ASP A 11 -30.47 6.39 6.24
N ARG A 12 -30.79 5.75 5.11
CA ARG A 12 -31.32 4.36 5.07
C ARG A 12 -30.33 3.34 4.49
N LEU A 13 -29.10 3.74 4.23
CA LEU A 13 -28.05 2.77 3.96
C LEU A 13 -27.66 2.12 5.30
N PRO A 14 -27.60 0.78 5.41
CA PRO A 14 -26.97 0.15 6.56
C PRO A 14 -25.55 0.74 6.70
N PRO A 15 -24.99 0.84 7.91
CA PRO A 15 -23.66 1.43 8.09
C PRO A 15 -22.65 0.58 7.32
N ILE A 16 -22.37 0.96 6.07
CA ILE A 16 -21.33 0.39 5.22
C ILE A 16 -20.04 0.78 5.92
N PHE A 17 -19.58 -0.14 6.78
CA PHE A 17 -18.34 -0.12 7.55
C PHE A 17 -17.89 1.29 7.97
N LYS A 18 -18.35 1.77 9.13
CA LYS A 18 -17.54 2.73 9.89
C LYS A 18 -16.12 2.13 9.94
N LYS A 19 -15.18 2.71 9.18
CA LYS A 19 -13.80 2.21 8.95
C LYS A 19 -13.22 1.64 10.24
N ALA A 20 -13.38 0.34 10.49
CA ALA A 20 -13.03 -0.28 11.76
C ALA A 20 -11.61 0.14 12.14
N ALA A 21 -11.42 0.52 13.40
CA ALA A 21 -10.08 0.78 13.92
C ALA A 21 -9.24 -0.49 13.70
N TRP A 22 -7.97 -0.32 13.35
CA TRP A 22 -7.08 -1.47 13.25
C TRP A 22 -6.84 -2.01 14.67
N PRO A 23 -7.02 -3.30 14.94
CA PRO A 23 -6.84 -3.85 16.28
C PRO A 23 -5.35 -3.79 16.68
N ASN A 24 -5.09 -3.41 17.93
CA ASN A 24 -3.76 -3.32 18.54
C ASN A 24 -2.66 -2.79 17.60
N PRO A 25 -2.75 -1.53 17.13
CA PRO A 25 -1.81 -0.99 16.15
C PRO A 25 -0.34 -1.13 16.52
N GLN A 26 0.01 -1.07 17.81
CA GLN A 26 1.39 -1.21 18.27
C GLN A 26 2.00 -2.58 17.93
N GLU A 27 1.22 -3.66 17.94
CA GLU A 27 1.70 -5.01 17.58
C GLU A 27 1.94 -5.18 16.07
N SER A 28 1.47 -4.22 15.28
CA SER A 28 1.58 -4.21 13.82
C SER A 28 2.64 -3.21 13.31
N ILE A 29 3.30 -2.48 14.21
CA ILE A 29 4.27 -1.42 13.88
C ILE A 29 5.68 -1.90 14.15
N GLY A 30 6.51 -1.88 13.11
CA GLY A 30 7.96 -2.09 13.21
C GLY A 30 8.71 -0.76 13.26
N GLU A 31 9.86 -0.73 12.59
CA GLU A 31 10.74 0.44 12.55
C GLU A 31 10.06 1.64 11.90
N TRP A 32 10.42 2.84 12.37
CA TRP A 32 10.00 4.07 11.72
C TRP A 32 10.77 4.25 10.41
N LEU A 33 10.05 4.57 9.34
CA LEU A 33 10.62 4.68 8.01
C LEU A 33 10.83 6.14 7.61
N SER A 34 9.74 6.90 7.60
CA SER A 34 9.75 8.29 7.15
C SER A 34 8.48 9.03 7.54
N LYS A 35 8.46 10.32 7.25
CA LYS A 35 7.28 11.19 7.38
C LYS A 35 6.57 11.33 6.03
N MET A 36 5.25 11.17 6.03
CA MET A 36 4.37 11.36 4.87
C MET A 36 3.37 12.48 5.15
N GLY A 37 3.75 13.72 4.82
CA GLY A 37 2.98 14.92 5.15
C GLY A 37 2.84 15.09 6.67
N SER A 38 1.61 15.07 7.18
CA SER A 38 1.31 15.12 8.62
C SER A 38 1.29 13.75 9.32
N HIS A 39 1.57 12.67 8.59
CA HIS A 39 1.57 11.31 9.10
C HIS A 39 3.00 10.76 9.18
N ASN A 40 3.19 9.77 10.03
CA ASN A 40 4.37 8.95 10.13
C ASN A 40 4.12 7.62 9.41
N CYS A 41 5.19 7.04 8.88
CA CYS A 41 5.20 5.76 8.20
C CYS A 41 6.13 4.80 8.96
N TRP A 42 5.64 3.59 9.20
CA TRP A 42 6.40 2.51 9.83
C TRP A 42 6.31 1.25 8.99
N GLU A 43 7.29 0.37 9.20
CA GLU A 43 7.22 -1.00 8.71
C GLU A 43 5.96 -1.69 9.23
N ALA A 44 5.27 -2.42 8.35
CA ALA A 44 4.19 -3.30 8.76
C ALA A 44 4.75 -4.64 9.24
N VAL A 45 4.49 -4.98 10.51
CA VAL A 45 4.84 -6.26 11.15
C VAL A 45 3.56 -6.96 11.65
N GLY A 46 3.70 -8.14 12.25
CA GLY A 46 2.58 -8.86 12.87
C GLY A 46 1.38 -9.09 11.94
N LEU A 47 0.17 -8.85 12.45
CA LEU A 47 -1.07 -9.04 11.68
C LEU A 47 -1.14 -8.18 10.42
N ALA A 48 -0.62 -6.94 10.46
CA ALA A 48 -0.62 -6.07 9.29
C ALA A 48 0.27 -6.63 8.17
N ARG A 49 1.41 -7.22 8.52
CA ARG A 49 2.32 -7.90 7.59
C ARG A 49 1.68 -9.12 6.93
N SER A 50 0.99 -9.94 7.71
CA SER A 50 0.27 -11.12 7.21
C SER A 50 -0.87 -10.71 6.28
N GLN A 51 -1.63 -9.68 6.65
CA GLN A 51 -2.70 -9.13 5.81
C GLN A 51 -2.14 -8.56 4.51
N TRP A 52 -1.06 -7.78 4.57
CA TRP A 52 -0.41 -7.22 3.39
C TRP A 52 0.07 -8.31 2.43
N THR A 53 0.69 -9.37 2.93
CA THR A 53 1.16 -10.48 2.09
C THR A 53 0.03 -11.18 1.32
N ARG A 54 -1.20 -11.15 1.83
CA ARG A 54 -2.39 -11.66 1.12
C ARG A 54 -2.88 -10.63 0.11
N LEU A 55 -3.10 -9.40 0.54
CA LEU A 55 -3.57 -8.32 -0.31
C LEU A 55 -2.64 -8.05 -1.50
N ALA A 56 -1.32 -8.12 -1.31
CA ALA A 56 -0.36 -7.91 -2.39
C ALA A 56 -0.47 -8.96 -3.49
N ARG A 57 -0.74 -10.23 -3.12
CA ARG A 57 -0.99 -11.30 -4.10
C ARG A 57 -2.30 -11.08 -4.84
N ASP A 58 -3.34 -10.65 -4.13
CA ASP A 58 -4.64 -10.37 -4.76
C ASP A 58 -4.57 -9.16 -5.70
N ILE A 59 -3.86 -8.10 -5.32
CA ILE A 59 -3.59 -6.94 -6.17
C ILE A 59 -2.80 -7.38 -7.40
N GLN A 60 -1.72 -8.14 -7.22
CA GLN A 60 -0.91 -8.63 -8.33
C GLN A 60 -1.76 -9.43 -9.31
N LYS A 61 -2.49 -10.44 -8.81
CA LYS A 61 -3.36 -11.27 -9.63
C LYS A 61 -4.41 -10.46 -10.37
N HIS A 62 -5.09 -9.53 -9.67
CA HIS A 62 -6.12 -8.71 -10.30
C HIS A 62 -5.57 -7.81 -11.40
N LEU A 63 -4.36 -7.29 -11.21
CA LEU A 63 -3.69 -6.50 -12.24
C LEU A 63 -3.30 -7.39 -13.43
N GLU A 64 -2.69 -8.55 -13.19
CA GLU A 64 -2.35 -9.52 -14.25
C GLU A 64 -3.57 -10.00 -15.06
N ASP A 65 -4.72 -10.20 -14.40
CA ASP A 65 -5.99 -10.60 -15.01
C ASP A 65 -6.71 -9.43 -15.72
N SER A 66 -6.30 -8.18 -15.45
CA SER A 66 -6.91 -7.01 -16.05
C SER A 66 -6.46 -6.87 -17.50
N HIS A 67 -7.43 -6.68 -18.40
CA HIS A 67 -7.15 -6.41 -19.81
C HIS A 67 -6.79 -4.94 -20.05
N ASP A 68 -6.87 -4.10 -19.01
CA ASP A 68 -6.44 -2.71 -19.06
C ASP A 68 -4.91 -2.62 -19.08
N SER A 69 -4.38 -1.73 -19.91
CA SER A 69 -2.95 -1.41 -19.89
C SER A 69 -2.56 -0.82 -18.54
N ILE A 70 -1.87 -1.62 -17.71
CA ILE A 70 -1.34 -1.15 -16.44
C ILE A 70 -0.22 -0.14 -16.72
N PRO A 71 -0.27 1.06 -16.13
CA PRO A 71 0.80 2.02 -16.28
C PRO A 71 2.14 1.44 -15.85
N LYS A 72 3.13 1.52 -16.74
CA LYS A 72 4.50 1.09 -16.46
C LYS A 72 5.12 1.95 -15.36
N GLY A 73 6.00 1.34 -14.55
CA GLY A 73 6.80 2.07 -13.55
C GLY A 73 6.04 2.51 -12.30
N ALA A 74 4.82 2.02 -12.08
CA ALA A 74 4.19 2.04 -10.77
C ALA A 74 4.61 0.82 -9.96
N ILE A 75 4.80 0.99 -8.65
CA ILE A 75 5.02 -0.09 -7.69
C ILE A 75 4.08 0.10 -6.50
N TRP A 76 3.88 -0.94 -5.70
CA TRP A 76 3.14 -0.84 -4.45
C TRP A 76 3.83 -1.57 -3.30
N SER A 77 3.62 -1.07 -2.10
CA SER A 77 4.10 -1.71 -0.86
C SER A 77 3.16 -1.40 0.31
N GLY A 78 3.22 -2.22 1.35
CA GLY A 78 2.37 -2.14 2.54
C GLY A 78 3.11 -1.58 3.74
N TYR A 79 2.49 -0.61 4.40
CA TYR A 79 3.06 0.09 5.55
C TYR A 79 2.03 0.31 6.65
N MET A 80 2.48 0.65 7.85
CA MET A 80 1.62 1.23 8.88
C MET A 80 1.72 2.75 8.79
N ILE A 81 0.59 3.44 8.63
CA ILE A 81 0.57 4.91 8.49
C ILE A 81 -0.45 5.52 9.46
N GLY A 82 -0.01 6.52 10.22
CA GLY A 82 -0.80 7.20 11.25
C GLY A 82 -0.15 8.50 11.73
N ARG A 83 -0.88 9.35 12.46
CA ARG A 83 -0.26 10.52 13.11
C ARG A 83 0.61 10.07 14.29
N THR A 84 0.10 9.11 15.05
CA THR A 84 0.78 8.40 16.13
C THR A 84 0.72 6.89 15.88
N LYS A 85 1.48 6.10 16.66
CA LYS A 85 1.46 4.63 16.56
C LYS A 85 0.06 4.06 16.82
N GLU A 86 -0.66 4.61 17.78
CA GLU A 86 -2.01 4.20 18.19
C GLU A 86 -3.06 4.47 17.11
N SER A 87 -2.81 5.47 16.26
CA SER A 87 -3.70 5.82 15.14
C SER A 87 -3.31 5.14 13.82
N ALA A 88 -2.18 4.42 13.80
CA ALA A 88 -1.63 3.86 12.57
C ALA A 88 -2.46 2.69 12.07
N ARG A 89 -2.57 2.59 10.75
CA ARG A 89 -3.36 1.57 10.08
C ARG A 89 -2.60 1.00 8.89
N PRO A 90 -2.84 -0.29 8.54
CA PRO A 90 -2.25 -0.89 7.36
C PRO A 90 -2.68 -0.09 6.14
N THR A 91 -1.72 0.30 5.32
CA THR A 91 -1.91 1.17 4.17
C THR A 91 -1.09 0.67 3.00
N VAL A 92 -1.76 0.43 1.87
CA VAL A 92 -1.11 0.17 0.59
C VAL A 92 -0.69 1.49 -0.03
N VAL A 93 0.59 1.66 -0.31
CA VAL A 93 1.13 2.88 -0.90
C VAL A 93 1.51 2.59 -2.35
N PHE A 94 0.84 3.28 -3.28
CA PHE A 94 1.14 3.23 -4.70
C PHE A 94 2.18 4.30 -5.05
N CYS A 95 3.33 3.88 -5.58
CA CYS A 95 4.48 4.73 -5.82
C CYS A 95 4.78 4.80 -7.31
N SER A 96 4.95 6.00 -7.84
CA SER A 96 5.55 6.25 -9.15
C SER A 96 5.95 7.71 -9.23
N ILE A 97 7.05 8.02 -9.91
CA ILE A 97 7.40 9.42 -10.22
C ILE A 97 6.27 10.06 -11.03
N ASP A 98 5.67 9.31 -11.95
CA ASP A 98 4.55 9.74 -12.78
C ASP A 98 3.21 9.71 -11.99
N PRO A 99 2.57 10.87 -11.72
CA PRO A 99 1.31 10.92 -10.98
C PRO A 99 0.12 10.21 -11.64
N PRO A 100 -0.12 10.36 -12.96
CA PRO A 100 -1.14 9.57 -13.66
C PRO A 100 -0.99 8.07 -13.43
N SER A 101 0.23 7.52 -13.54
CA SER A 101 0.49 6.09 -13.38
C SER A 101 0.08 5.56 -12.02
N ARG A 102 0.57 6.14 -10.91
CA ARG A 102 0.22 5.66 -9.55
C ARG A 102 -1.27 5.87 -9.22
N LYS A 103 -1.89 6.93 -9.75
CA LYS A 103 -3.34 7.19 -9.59
C LYS A 103 -4.17 6.16 -10.31
N GLN A 104 -3.79 5.79 -11.53
CA GLN A 104 -4.51 4.82 -12.33
C GLN A 104 -4.41 3.41 -11.73
N VAL A 105 -3.23 2.95 -11.30
CA VAL A 105 -3.11 1.65 -10.60
C VAL A 105 -3.97 1.63 -9.34
N ARG A 106 -3.89 2.70 -8.52
CA ARG A 106 -4.75 2.82 -7.34
C ARG A 106 -6.24 2.79 -7.69
N LYS A 107 -6.65 3.45 -8.78
CA LYS A 107 -8.04 3.47 -9.25
C LYS A 107 -8.50 2.07 -9.66
N ILE A 108 -7.69 1.33 -10.42
CA ILE A 108 -7.99 -0.06 -10.83
C ILE A 108 -8.21 -0.93 -9.59
N VAL A 109 -7.27 -0.90 -8.64
CA VAL A 109 -7.38 -1.67 -7.38
C VAL A 109 -8.61 -1.25 -6.57
N LEU A 110 -8.93 0.05 -6.46
CA LEU A 110 -10.12 0.50 -5.75
C LEU A 110 -11.42 0.06 -6.44
N ALA A 111 -11.48 0.13 -7.77
CA ALA A 111 -12.65 -0.24 -8.56
C ALA A 111 -12.95 -1.74 -8.50
N SER A 112 -11.94 -2.57 -8.22
CA SER A 112 -12.08 -4.03 -8.09
C SER A 112 -12.88 -4.49 -6.86
N GLY A 113 -13.06 -3.63 -5.85
CA GLY A 113 -13.64 -4.03 -4.56
C GLY A 113 -12.73 -4.90 -3.69
N LEU A 114 -11.50 -5.23 -4.11
CA LEU A 114 -10.59 -6.12 -3.36
C LEU A 114 -10.40 -5.71 -1.90
N LEU A 115 -10.30 -4.41 -1.63
CA LEU A 115 -10.06 -3.88 -0.29
C LEU A 115 -11.21 -4.13 0.69
N GLU A 116 -12.41 -4.47 0.22
CA GLU A 116 -13.55 -4.83 1.07
C GLU A 116 -13.27 -6.12 1.87
N ASN A 117 -12.45 -7.01 1.33
CA ASN A 117 -11.98 -8.23 2.00
C ASN A 117 -10.88 -7.95 3.06
N TYR A 118 -10.41 -6.71 3.16
CA TYR A 118 -9.29 -6.29 3.99
C TYR A 118 -9.69 -5.14 4.91
N PRO A 119 -10.57 -5.39 5.90
CA PRO A 119 -11.09 -4.35 6.77
C PRO A 119 -9.94 -3.64 7.51
N GLY A 120 -10.12 -2.34 7.75
CA GLY A 120 -9.10 -1.55 8.41
C GLY A 120 -8.02 -0.99 7.47
N CYS A 121 -7.78 -1.65 6.33
CA CYS A 121 -6.77 -1.27 5.34
C CYS A 121 -7.12 0.04 4.62
N ARG A 122 -6.09 0.83 4.30
CA ARG A 122 -6.19 2.10 3.56
C ARG A 122 -5.31 2.06 2.32
N THR A 123 -5.43 3.08 1.50
CA THR A 123 -4.53 3.32 0.37
C THR A 123 -3.95 4.73 0.45
N ALA A 124 -2.71 4.90 0.01
CA ALA A 124 -2.08 6.20 -0.19
C ALA A 124 -1.25 6.18 -1.48
N GLU A 125 -0.73 7.34 -1.85
CA GLU A 125 0.08 7.55 -3.06
C GLU A 125 1.30 8.39 -2.70
N CYS A 126 2.45 8.10 -3.33
CA CYS A 126 3.64 8.95 -3.23
C CYS A 126 4.52 8.82 -4.48
N SER A 127 5.50 9.71 -4.63
CA SER A 127 6.42 9.67 -5.78
C SER A 127 7.49 8.58 -5.64
N LYS A 128 7.89 8.26 -4.41
CA LYS A 128 8.90 7.25 -4.07
C LYS A 128 8.49 6.48 -2.82
N PRO A 129 8.83 5.20 -2.69
CA PRO A 129 8.57 4.42 -1.49
C PRO A 129 9.06 5.10 -0.20
N PRO A 130 8.31 5.02 0.91
CA PRO A 130 8.69 5.59 2.20
C PRO A 130 10.05 5.13 2.76
N ASP A 131 10.59 4.02 2.28
CA ASP A 131 11.88 3.43 2.66
C ASP A 131 13.00 3.70 1.65
N PHE A 132 12.75 4.55 0.63
CA PHE A 132 13.70 4.78 -0.47
C PHE A 132 15.06 5.29 0.02
N ASP A 133 15.08 6.19 1.01
CA ASP A 133 16.32 6.79 1.53
C ASP A 133 17.07 5.87 2.52
N GLN A 134 16.47 4.75 2.93
CA GLN A 134 17.11 3.76 3.80
C GLN A 134 17.91 2.71 3.01
N LEU A 135 17.84 2.76 1.68
CA LEU A 135 18.70 1.96 0.81
C LEU A 135 20.11 2.56 0.87
N GLY A 136 20.92 2.06 1.80
CA GLY A 136 22.36 2.34 1.81
C GLY A 136 23.00 1.98 0.46
N PRO A 137 24.16 2.56 0.12
CA PRO A 137 24.90 2.19 -1.08
C PRO A 137 25.07 0.67 -1.17
N LEU A 138 24.81 0.08 -2.33
CA LEU A 138 25.10 -1.34 -2.63
C LEU A 138 26.62 -1.56 -2.79
N GLY A 139 27.41 -1.09 -1.83
CA GLY A 139 28.86 -1.07 -1.91
C GLY A 139 29.45 -0.96 -0.51
N ASP A 140 29.71 -2.12 0.08
CA ASP A 140 30.89 -2.48 0.88
C ASP A 140 30.51 -3.53 1.93
N ARG A 141 30.75 -4.79 1.55
CA ARG A 141 30.70 -5.92 2.48
C ARG A 141 32.00 -5.89 3.31
N ASN A 142 31.94 -5.37 4.53
CA ASN A 142 32.95 -5.69 5.55
C ASN A 142 32.31 -6.65 6.58
N PRO A 143 32.78 -7.91 6.72
CA PRO A 143 32.14 -8.89 7.57
C PRO A 143 32.63 -8.75 9.01
N THR A 144 32.34 -7.64 9.68
CA THR A 144 32.46 -7.57 11.14
C THR A 144 31.41 -6.66 11.76
N ASN A 145 30.65 -7.27 12.67
CA ASN A 145 29.66 -6.71 13.59
C ASN A 145 28.36 -6.13 12.99
N SER A 146 27.23 -6.79 13.36
CA SER A 146 25.85 -6.43 13.03
C SER A 146 25.59 -6.19 11.54
N GLY A 147 25.45 -7.28 10.80
CA GLY A 147 25.17 -7.24 9.36
C GLY A 147 23.92 -6.40 9.03
N PRO A 148 23.90 -5.71 7.87
CA PRO A 148 22.72 -4.99 7.43
C PRO A 148 21.61 -6.00 7.22
N ARG A 149 20.62 -5.98 8.11
CA ARG A 149 19.45 -6.83 8.02
C ARG A 149 18.76 -6.45 6.71
N ALA A 150 18.62 -7.42 5.82
CA ALA A 150 17.88 -7.27 4.57
C ALA A 150 16.38 -7.04 4.90
N ILE A 151 16.02 -5.82 5.27
CA ILE A 151 14.65 -5.38 5.54
C ILE A 151 14.35 -4.26 4.57
N SER A 152 13.68 -4.59 3.45
CA SER A 152 12.87 -3.68 2.60
C SER A 152 12.65 -4.29 1.20
N ASN A 153 13.67 -4.95 0.62
CA ASN A 153 13.61 -5.37 -0.79
C ASN A 153 12.59 -6.48 -1.10
N SER A 154 12.13 -7.23 -0.10
CA SER A 154 11.19 -8.34 -0.29
C SER A 154 9.73 -7.93 -0.46
N PHE A 155 9.41 -6.63 -0.38
CA PHE A 155 8.01 -6.15 -0.42
C PHE A 155 7.67 -5.21 -1.56
N ARG A 156 8.66 -4.84 -2.37
CA ARG A 156 8.39 -4.21 -3.66
C ARG A 156 8.05 -5.33 -4.62
N TYR A 157 6.76 -5.53 -4.85
CA TYR A 157 6.33 -6.28 -6.03
C TYR A 157 6.61 -5.37 -7.22
N PRO A 158 7.62 -5.66 -8.06
CA PRO A 158 7.69 -4.96 -9.33
C PRO A 158 6.44 -5.36 -10.12
N ILE A 159 5.76 -4.37 -10.70
CA ILE A 159 4.91 -4.67 -11.85
C ILE A 159 5.86 -5.21 -12.91
N ILE A 160 5.83 -6.52 -13.13
CA ILE A 160 6.63 -7.14 -14.18
C ILE A 160 6.04 -6.68 -15.51
N HIS A 161 6.68 -5.70 -16.13
CA HIS A 161 6.72 -5.55 -17.57
C HIS A 161 8.10 -5.03 -17.96
N ASP A 162 9.12 -5.89 -17.86
CA ASP A 162 10.31 -5.84 -18.72
C ASP A 162 10.94 -7.24 -18.82
N VAL A 163 10.22 -8.09 -19.56
CA VAL A 163 10.78 -9.08 -20.49
C VAL A 163 9.90 -8.86 -21.73
N VAL A 164 10.34 -8.17 -22.79
CA VAL A 164 11.32 -8.58 -23.79
C VAL A 164 11.89 -7.33 -24.47
N HIS A 165 13.22 -7.14 -24.43
CA HIS A 165 13.96 -6.58 -25.57
C HIS A 165 14.43 -7.77 -26.42
N ASN A 166 14.07 -7.78 -27.70
CA ASN A 166 14.92 -8.11 -28.86
C ASN A 166 14.04 -8.35 -30.09
N GLY A 167 13.93 -7.31 -30.91
CA GLY A 167 13.83 -7.42 -32.36
C GLY A 167 15.11 -6.87 -32.96
#